data_AF-A0A968G0X5-F1
#
_entry.id   AF-A0A968G0X5-F1
#
_cell.length_a   1.000
_cell.length_b   1.000
_cell.length_c   1.000
_cell.angle_alpha   90.00
_cell.angle_beta   90.00
_cell.angle_gamma   90.00
#
_symmetry.space_group_name_H-M   'P 1'
#
loop_
_entity.id
_entity.type
_entity.pdbx_description
1 polymer ?
#
loop_
_entity_poly.entity_id
_entity_poly.type
_entity_poly.pdbx_seq_one_letter_code
_entity_poly.pdbx_strand_id
1 'polypeptide(L)'
;MATPNKGAKKYKIIISLLMFFIISIFALGSLHLYDYTENDPKFCLNCHLMKDAFHRWETSVHKGVNCHTCHHATLYEKNMMFFKTIFERPTEVSARPHDQIIVPSTLCVTCHLRGKEEIKKVSRSKGHSLHWFKENIECTACHAIELHKFDPEQKFCVNCHAHAKTLLPKKQGMTCTQCHDFGTGKLIPDDKKCFECHEDKMPSARPATASKAHHPFGCNTCHQTHNPKKVIDESCVECHQGAMKRGKHPVHLKTLGNSCKTCHTPHQWRITRKRSLNLCKQCHRSYSLKAFSRS
;
A
#
# COMPACT_ATOMS: atom_id res chain seq x y z
N MET A 1 -14.67 -79.22 -44.90
CA MET A 1 -13.89 -78.53 -43.84
C MET A 1 -13.13 -77.39 -44.48
N ALA A 2 -13.56 -76.14 -44.26
CA ALA A 2 -12.90 -74.97 -44.82
C ALA A 2 -11.60 -74.67 -44.04
N THR A 3 -10.47 -74.57 -44.74
CA THR A 3 -9.18 -74.23 -44.13
C THR A 3 -9.20 -72.77 -43.66
N PRO A 4 -8.78 -72.48 -42.42
CA PRO A 4 -8.75 -71.11 -41.93
C PRO A 4 -7.68 -70.33 -42.71
N ASN A 5 -8.13 -69.33 -43.48
CA ASN A 5 -7.27 -68.44 -44.25
C ASN A 5 -6.26 -67.78 -43.29
N LYS A 6 -4.98 -68.14 -43.37
CA LYS A 6 -3.90 -67.59 -42.53
C LYS A 6 -3.52 -66.16 -42.93
N GLY A 7 -3.76 -65.77 -44.19
CA GLY A 7 -3.61 -64.39 -44.67
C GLY A 7 -4.60 -63.47 -43.95
N ALA A 8 -5.88 -63.89 -43.95
CA ALA A 8 -6.84 -63.80 -42.84
C ALA A 8 -6.53 -62.94 -41.61
N LYS A 9 -5.75 -63.61 -40.75
CA LYS A 9 -5.41 -63.19 -39.39
C LYS A 9 -4.27 -62.17 -39.41
N LYS A 10 -3.32 -62.30 -40.35
CA LYS A 10 -2.16 -61.40 -40.44
C LYS A 10 -2.57 -59.97 -40.77
N TYR A 11 -3.49 -59.76 -41.72
CA TYR A 11 -3.96 -58.41 -42.05
C TYR A 11 -4.78 -57.78 -40.91
N LYS A 12 -5.59 -58.56 -40.18
CA LYS A 12 -6.33 -58.05 -39.00
C LYS A 12 -5.41 -57.61 -37.86
N ILE A 13 -4.31 -58.33 -37.64
CA ILE A 13 -3.29 -57.97 -36.66
C ILE A 13 -2.58 -56.68 -37.08
N ILE A 14 -2.16 -56.58 -38.35
CA ILE A 14 -1.50 -55.37 -38.89
C ILE A 14 -2.43 -54.15 -38.79
N ILE A 15 -3.70 -54.28 -39.16
CA ILE A 15 -4.68 -53.19 -39.07
C ILE A 15 -4.93 -52.80 -37.61
N SER A 16 -5.03 -53.76 -36.68
CA SER A 16 -5.20 -53.45 -35.24
C SER A 16 -3.98 -52.74 -34.67
N LEU A 17 -2.78 -53.13 -35.06
CA LEU A 17 -1.53 -52.47 -34.64
C LEU A 17 -1.43 -51.05 -35.21
N LEU A 18 -1.82 -50.85 -36.48
CA LEU A 18 -1.90 -49.53 -37.10
C LEU A 18 -2.93 -48.63 -36.41
N MET A 19 -4.12 -49.14 -36.14
CA MET A 19 -5.14 -48.40 -35.39
C MET A 19 -4.66 -48.04 -33.99
N PHE A 20 -4.04 -48.98 -33.28
CA PHE A 20 -3.47 -48.73 -31.95
C PHE A 20 -2.40 -47.64 -31.98
N PHE A 21 -1.52 -47.69 -32.98
CA PHE A 21 -0.48 -46.68 -33.18
C PHE A 21 -1.06 -45.30 -33.49
N ILE A 22 -2.05 -45.20 -34.38
CA ILE A 22 -2.76 -43.95 -34.68
C ILE A 22 -3.45 -43.39 -33.44
N ILE A 23 -4.17 -44.24 -32.68
CA ILE A 23 -4.84 -43.83 -31.45
C ILE A 23 -3.81 -43.35 -30.41
N SER A 24 -2.68 -44.03 -30.30
CA SER A 24 -1.61 -43.65 -29.38
C SER A 24 -0.95 -42.32 -29.76
N ILE A 25 -0.69 -42.09 -31.05
CA ILE A 25 -0.21 -40.79 -31.54
C ILE A 25 -1.23 -39.70 -31.25
N PHE A 26 -2.51 -39.94 -31.55
CA PHE A 26 -3.56 -38.96 -31.32
C PHE A 26 -3.73 -38.65 -29.84
N ALA A 27 -3.66 -39.66 -28.96
CA ALA A 27 -3.72 -39.50 -27.52
C ALA A 27 -2.51 -38.69 -27.01
N LEU A 28 -1.30 -39.03 -27.43
CA LEU A 28 -0.09 -38.29 -27.06
C LEU A 28 -0.13 -36.84 -27.57
N GLY A 29 -0.55 -36.62 -28.81
CA GLY A 29 -0.71 -35.29 -29.39
C GLY A 29 -1.76 -34.47 -28.66
N SER A 30 -2.89 -35.08 -28.28
CA SER A 30 -3.95 -34.40 -27.52
C SER A 30 -3.49 -34.03 -26.12
N LEU A 31 -2.74 -34.89 -25.43
CA LEU A 31 -2.17 -34.59 -24.11
C LEU A 31 -1.14 -33.46 -24.19
N HIS A 32 -0.27 -33.48 -25.21
CA HIS A 32 0.70 -32.41 -25.41
C HIS A 32 0.05 -31.07 -25.75
N LEU A 33 -1.00 -31.09 -26.59
CA LEU A 33 -1.77 -29.89 -26.89
C LEU A 33 -2.46 -29.35 -25.64
N TYR A 34 -3.11 -30.23 -24.86
CA TYR A 34 -3.74 -29.84 -23.61
C TYR A 34 -2.75 -29.19 -22.66
N ASP A 35 -1.60 -29.81 -22.43
CA ASP A 35 -0.54 -29.28 -21.57
C ASP A 35 -0.01 -27.93 -22.07
N TYR A 36 0.24 -27.80 -23.37
CA TYR A 36 0.65 -26.53 -23.96
C TYR A 36 -0.40 -25.43 -23.77
N THR A 37 -1.69 -25.74 -23.98
CA THR A 37 -2.76 -24.74 -23.89
C THR A 37 -3.14 -24.36 -22.46
N GLU A 38 -3.02 -25.27 -21.50
CA GLU A 38 -3.47 -25.07 -20.12
C GLU A 38 -2.32 -24.77 -19.15
N ASN A 39 -1.14 -25.36 -19.37
CA ASN A 39 -0.03 -25.34 -18.41
C ASN A 39 1.19 -24.55 -18.88
N ASP A 40 1.35 -24.27 -20.18
CA ASP A 40 2.45 -23.45 -20.72
C ASP A 40 2.04 -21.98 -20.94
N PRO A 41 2.59 -21.02 -20.17
CA PRO A 41 2.32 -19.59 -20.34
C PRO A 41 2.64 -19.07 -21.75
N LYS A 42 3.52 -19.74 -22.52
CA LYS A 42 3.87 -19.36 -23.89
C LYS A 42 2.70 -19.49 -24.85
N PHE A 43 1.70 -20.32 -24.55
CA PHE A 43 0.49 -20.38 -25.37
C PHE A 43 -0.18 -19.00 -25.48
N CYS A 44 -0.19 -18.23 -24.39
CA CYS A 44 -0.79 -16.90 -24.38
C CYS A 44 -0.10 -15.92 -25.35
N LEU A 45 1.19 -16.11 -25.66
CA LEU A 45 1.92 -15.28 -26.63
C LEU A 45 1.43 -15.44 -28.07
N ASN A 46 0.70 -16.52 -28.37
CA ASN A 46 0.07 -16.71 -29.67
C ASN A 46 -1.07 -15.69 -29.90
N CYS A 47 -1.59 -15.10 -28.82
CA CYS A 47 -2.52 -13.97 -28.90
C CYS A 47 -1.72 -12.66 -28.88
N HIS A 48 -1.81 -11.85 -29.95
CA HIS A 48 -1.08 -10.60 -30.04
C HIS A 48 -1.41 -9.58 -28.93
N LEU A 49 -2.62 -9.66 -28.36
CA LEU A 49 -3.08 -8.82 -27.25
C LEU A 49 -2.40 -9.11 -25.91
N MET A 50 -1.76 -10.28 -25.76
CA MET A 50 -1.22 -10.74 -24.48
C MET A 50 0.26 -10.43 -24.28
N LYS A 51 0.96 -9.92 -25.31
CA LYS A 51 2.42 -9.69 -25.24
C LYS A 51 2.84 -8.81 -24.07
N ASP A 52 2.14 -7.68 -23.88
CA ASP A 52 2.43 -6.73 -22.81
C ASP A 52 2.14 -7.30 -21.42
N ALA A 53 1.07 -8.09 -21.30
CA ALA A 53 0.72 -8.78 -20.06
C ALA A 53 1.77 -9.84 -19.72
N PHE A 54 2.17 -10.64 -20.70
CA PHE A 54 3.18 -11.68 -20.55
C PHE A 54 4.53 -11.09 -20.13
N HIS A 55 5.00 -10.04 -20.79
CA HIS A 55 6.30 -9.44 -20.46
C HIS A 55 6.33 -8.87 -19.03
N ARG A 56 5.23 -8.26 -18.58
CA ARG A 56 5.11 -7.80 -17.18
C ARG A 56 5.07 -8.96 -16.19
N TRP A 57 4.36 -10.04 -16.52
CA TRP A 57 4.37 -11.26 -15.72
C TRP A 57 5.78 -11.88 -15.62
N GLU A 58 6.50 -11.97 -16.74
CA GLU A 58 7.85 -12.55 -16.83
C GLU A 58 8.89 -11.78 -15.99
N THR A 59 8.71 -10.46 -15.87
CA THR A 59 9.55 -9.58 -15.03
C THR A 59 9.06 -9.47 -13.58
N SER A 60 7.89 -10.02 -13.26
CA SER A 60 7.31 -9.97 -11.92
C SER A 60 7.85 -11.06 -11.00
N VAL A 61 7.56 -10.92 -9.70
CA VAL A 61 7.80 -11.96 -8.69
C VAL A 61 6.97 -13.23 -8.91
N HIS A 62 5.96 -13.19 -9.80
CA HIS A 62 5.06 -14.30 -10.11
C HIS A 62 5.41 -15.05 -11.41
N LYS A 63 6.57 -14.79 -12.05
CA LYS A 63 6.98 -15.44 -13.32
C LYS A 63 7.03 -16.98 -13.35
N GLY A 64 6.88 -17.63 -12.20
CA GLY A 64 6.79 -19.09 -12.08
C GLY A 64 5.39 -19.61 -11.80
N VAL A 65 4.39 -18.73 -11.73
CA VAL A 65 2.98 -19.06 -11.48
C VAL A 65 2.26 -19.08 -12.83
N ASN A 66 1.62 -20.20 -13.14
CA ASN A 66 0.83 -20.33 -14.37
C ASN A 66 -0.34 -19.32 -14.37
N CYS A 67 -0.60 -18.72 -15.54
CA CYS A 67 -1.63 -17.70 -15.76
C CYS A 67 -3.02 -18.15 -15.25
N HIS A 68 -3.39 -19.40 -15.50
CA HIS A 68 -4.68 -19.98 -15.11
C HIS A 68 -4.84 -20.15 -13.61
N THR A 69 -3.76 -20.06 -12.81
CA THR A 69 -3.87 -19.99 -11.34
C THR A 69 -4.70 -18.78 -10.91
N CYS A 70 -4.58 -17.67 -11.64
CA CYS A 70 -5.28 -16.42 -11.38
C CYS A 70 -6.44 -16.18 -12.36
N HIS A 71 -6.27 -16.58 -13.63
CA HIS A 71 -7.26 -16.37 -14.69
C HIS A 71 -7.98 -17.68 -15.03
N HIS A 72 -9.12 -17.92 -14.39
CA HIS A 72 -9.97 -19.05 -14.74
C HIS A 72 -10.96 -18.62 -15.81
N ALA A 73 -10.98 -19.34 -16.93
CA ALA A 73 -11.98 -19.19 -17.98
C ALA A 73 -12.73 -20.51 -18.14
N THR A 74 -14.05 -20.44 -18.22
CA THR A 74 -14.91 -21.57 -18.57
C THR A 74 -14.64 -22.03 -20.00
N LEU A 75 -15.00 -23.28 -20.32
CA LEU A 75 -14.86 -23.80 -21.68
C LEU A 75 -15.62 -22.94 -22.71
N TYR A 76 -16.77 -22.40 -22.31
CA TYR A 76 -17.55 -21.49 -23.14
C TYR A 76 -16.77 -20.21 -23.45
N GLU A 77 -16.20 -19.56 -22.44
CA GLU A 77 -15.40 -18.34 -22.61
C GLU A 77 -14.15 -18.58 -23.46
N LYS A 78 -13.46 -19.71 -23.24
CA LYS A 78 -12.31 -20.14 -24.06
C LYS A 78 -12.69 -20.25 -25.54
N ASN A 79 -13.79 -20.94 -25.84
CA ASN A 79 -14.29 -21.10 -27.21
C ASN A 79 -14.74 -19.78 -27.83
N MET A 80 -15.37 -18.89 -27.05
CA MET A 80 -15.74 -17.55 -27.51
C MET A 80 -14.52 -16.69 -27.81
N MET A 81 -13.50 -16.71 -26.95
CA MET A 81 -12.24 -15.99 -27.19
C MET A 81 -11.54 -16.50 -28.46
N PHE A 82 -11.52 -17.82 -28.67
CA PHE A 82 -10.97 -18.42 -29.89
C PHE A 82 -11.72 -17.96 -31.15
N PHE A 83 -13.06 -18.02 -31.12
CA PHE A 83 -13.90 -17.57 -32.22
C PHE A 83 -13.64 -16.10 -32.56
N LYS A 84 -13.67 -15.22 -31.56
CA LYS A 84 -13.39 -13.79 -31.75
C LYS A 84 -11.99 -13.52 -32.28
N THR A 85 -10.99 -14.25 -31.81
CA THR A 85 -9.61 -14.07 -32.27
C THR A 85 -9.46 -14.41 -33.76
N ILE A 86 -10.17 -15.43 -34.26
CA ILE A 86 -10.10 -15.83 -35.68
C ILE A 86 -10.90 -14.89 -36.57
N PHE A 87 -12.14 -14.60 -36.19
CA PHE A 87 -13.12 -13.93 -37.05
C PHE A 87 -13.18 -12.41 -36.86
N GLU A 88 -12.97 -11.91 -35.64
CA GLU A 88 -13.06 -10.47 -35.32
C GLU A 88 -11.69 -9.79 -35.19
N ARG A 89 -10.64 -10.52 -34.78
CA ARG A 89 -9.26 -10.02 -34.60
C ARG A 89 -9.16 -8.66 -33.87
N PRO A 90 -9.70 -8.56 -32.65
CA PRO A 90 -9.68 -7.31 -31.89
C PRO A 90 -8.24 -6.85 -31.63
N THR A 91 -7.97 -5.54 -31.77
CA THR A 91 -6.65 -4.94 -31.52
C THR A 91 -6.47 -4.41 -30.11
N GLU A 92 -7.54 -4.36 -29.35
CA GLU A 92 -7.55 -3.92 -27.97
C GLU A 92 -8.51 -4.79 -27.14
N VAL A 93 -8.19 -4.97 -25.87
CA VAL A 93 -9.15 -5.45 -24.90
C VAL A 93 -9.88 -4.21 -24.42
N SER A 94 -11.19 -4.12 -24.67
CA SER A 94 -11.98 -2.97 -24.21
C SER A 94 -11.69 -2.73 -22.72
N ALA A 95 -11.51 -1.46 -22.34
CA ALA A 95 -11.34 -1.06 -20.95
C ALA A 95 -12.56 -1.57 -20.19
N ARG A 96 -12.38 -2.67 -19.46
CA ARG A 96 -13.49 -3.30 -18.75
C ARG A 96 -13.92 -2.37 -17.61
N PRO A 97 -15.21 -2.33 -17.29
CA PRO A 97 -15.66 -1.52 -16.18
C PRO A 97 -14.96 -2.01 -14.91
N HIS A 98 -14.44 -1.05 -14.13
CA HIS A 98 -13.67 -1.30 -12.90
C HIS A 98 -14.49 -1.96 -11.77
N ASP A 99 -15.70 -2.45 -12.08
CA ASP A 99 -16.68 -3.05 -11.17
C ASP A 99 -16.66 -4.59 -11.18
N GLN A 100 -15.98 -5.22 -12.14
CA GLN A 100 -15.86 -6.69 -12.19
C GLN A 100 -14.54 -7.20 -11.62
N ILE A 101 -14.63 -7.98 -10.54
CA ILE A 101 -13.50 -8.69 -9.94
C ILE A 101 -13.18 -9.92 -10.80
N ILE A 102 -12.20 -9.79 -11.70
CA ILE A 102 -11.73 -10.89 -12.56
C ILE A 102 -10.85 -11.86 -11.77
N VAL A 103 -9.96 -11.31 -10.93
CA VAL A 103 -9.05 -12.06 -10.08
C VAL A 103 -9.40 -11.74 -8.63
N PRO A 104 -10.29 -12.53 -7.99
CA PRO A 104 -10.68 -12.30 -6.62
C PRO A 104 -9.52 -12.58 -5.66
N SER A 105 -9.52 -11.88 -4.52
CA SER A 105 -8.54 -12.05 -3.45
C SER A 105 -8.44 -13.49 -2.94
N THR A 106 -9.51 -14.26 -3.09
CA THR A 106 -9.59 -15.68 -2.73
C THR A 106 -8.51 -16.53 -3.42
N LEU A 107 -8.11 -16.16 -4.64
CA LEU A 107 -7.03 -16.83 -5.37
C LEU A 107 -5.66 -16.49 -4.76
N CYS A 108 -5.43 -15.22 -4.43
CA CYS A 108 -4.17 -14.75 -3.84
C CYS A 108 -3.89 -15.43 -2.48
N VAL A 109 -4.93 -15.58 -1.64
CA VAL A 109 -4.79 -16.13 -0.29
C VAL A 109 -4.50 -17.63 -0.26
N THR A 110 -4.76 -18.36 -1.35
CA THR A 110 -4.36 -19.78 -1.47
C THR A 110 -2.84 -19.93 -1.28
N CYS A 111 -2.05 -18.98 -1.77
CA CYS A 111 -0.61 -18.95 -1.60
C CYS A 111 -0.19 -18.05 -0.43
N HIS A 112 -0.69 -16.81 -0.38
CA HIS A 112 -0.23 -15.78 0.57
C HIS A 112 -0.78 -15.91 2.00
N LEU A 113 -1.77 -16.78 2.22
CA LEU A 113 -2.19 -17.18 3.56
C LEU A 113 -1.94 -18.67 3.80
N ARG A 114 -2.40 -19.52 2.90
CA ARG A 114 -2.44 -20.98 3.10
C ARG A 114 -1.30 -21.77 2.42
N GLY A 115 -0.50 -21.11 1.59
CA GLY A 115 0.53 -21.78 0.80
C GLY A 115 1.76 -22.18 1.60
N LYS A 116 2.86 -22.46 0.90
CA LYS A 116 4.16 -22.77 1.51
C LYS A 116 4.70 -21.61 2.36
N GLU A 117 5.52 -21.93 3.35
CA GLU A 117 6.14 -20.94 4.27
C GLU A 117 7.13 -20.00 3.56
N GLU A 118 7.77 -20.46 2.48
CA GLU A 118 8.67 -19.65 1.63
C GLU A 118 7.96 -18.46 0.95
N ILE A 119 6.64 -18.50 0.83
CA ILE A 119 5.83 -17.42 0.26
C ILE A 119 5.52 -16.39 1.34
N LYS A 120 5.79 -15.12 1.06
CA LYS A 120 5.49 -14.00 1.97
C LYS A 120 4.02 -14.03 2.41
N LYS A 121 3.81 -14.16 3.72
CA LYS A 121 2.48 -14.26 4.33
C LYS A 121 1.89 -12.89 4.64
N VAL A 122 0.66 -12.65 4.17
CA VAL A 122 -0.07 -11.40 4.45
C VAL A 122 -0.74 -11.39 5.83
N SER A 123 -0.93 -12.55 6.46
CA SER A 123 -1.55 -12.66 7.81
C SER A 123 -0.79 -11.91 8.90
N ARG A 124 0.52 -11.71 8.73
CA ARG A 124 1.37 -11.01 9.71
C ARG A 124 1.31 -9.48 9.55
N SER A 125 0.71 -8.99 8.48
CA SER A 125 0.64 -7.58 8.17
C SER A 125 -0.60 -6.95 8.81
N LYS A 126 -0.37 -5.99 9.72
CA LYS A 126 -1.46 -5.21 10.33
C LYS A 126 -2.20 -4.37 9.30
N GLY A 127 -1.49 -3.89 8.28
CA GLY A 127 -2.08 -3.20 7.12
C GLY A 127 -3.14 -4.05 6.44
N HIS A 128 -2.78 -5.27 6.02
CA HIS A 128 -3.73 -6.20 5.42
C HIS A 128 -4.83 -6.63 6.39
N SER A 129 -4.54 -6.80 7.69
CA SER A 129 -5.55 -7.11 8.70
C SER A 129 -6.68 -6.08 8.72
N LEU A 130 -6.36 -4.78 8.71
CA LEU A 130 -7.40 -3.75 8.68
C LEU A 130 -8.08 -3.67 7.32
N HIS A 131 -7.34 -3.64 6.22
CA HIS A 131 -7.94 -3.35 4.92
C HIS A 131 -8.74 -4.54 4.35
N TRP A 132 -8.22 -5.76 4.45
CA TRP A 132 -8.91 -6.93 3.89
C TRP A 132 -9.89 -7.54 4.88
N PHE A 133 -9.49 -7.84 6.12
CA PHE A 133 -10.38 -8.55 7.05
C PHE A 133 -11.42 -7.66 7.71
N LYS A 134 -11.09 -6.39 8.00
CA LYS A 134 -12.01 -5.48 8.68
C LYS A 134 -12.84 -4.65 7.69
N GLU A 135 -12.19 -4.08 6.68
CA GLU A 135 -12.85 -3.19 5.71
C GLU A 135 -13.28 -3.90 4.42
N ASN A 136 -13.02 -5.21 4.26
CA ASN A 136 -13.40 -6.03 3.08
C ASN A 136 -12.89 -5.47 1.74
N ILE A 137 -11.69 -4.91 1.72
CA ILE A 137 -11.07 -4.35 0.51
C ILE A 137 -10.34 -5.46 -0.26
N GLU A 138 -10.69 -5.66 -1.54
CA GLU A 138 -10.02 -6.61 -2.42
C GLU A 138 -8.52 -6.31 -2.57
N CYS A 139 -7.69 -7.36 -2.63
CA CYS A 139 -6.26 -7.25 -2.93
C CYS A 139 -6.01 -6.47 -4.21
N THR A 140 -6.85 -6.66 -5.24
CA THR A 140 -6.75 -6.00 -6.54
C THR A 140 -7.08 -4.50 -6.51
N ALA A 141 -7.66 -4.00 -5.41
CA ALA A 141 -7.88 -2.57 -5.21
C ALA A 141 -6.61 -1.82 -4.79
N CYS A 142 -5.53 -2.54 -4.46
CA CYS A 142 -4.22 -1.99 -4.09
C CYS A 142 -3.08 -2.58 -4.95
N HIS A 143 -3.10 -3.90 -5.13
CA HIS A 143 -2.18 -4.66 -5.97
C HIS A 143 -2.78 -4.83 -7.37
N ALA A 144 -1.97 -4.98 -8.41
CA ALA A 144 -2.48 -5.28 -9.76
C ALA A 144 -3.49 -4.25 -10.33
N ILE A 145 -3.45 -3.00 -9.83
CA ILE A 145 -4.22 -1.88 -10.40
C ILE A 145 -3.72 -1.57 -11.82
N GLU A 146 -2.42 -1.70 -12.03
CA GLU A 146 -1.81 -1.69 -13.34
C GLU A 146 -1.62 -3.13 -13.83
N LEU A 147 -1.72 -3.33 -15.15
CA LEU A 147 -1.65 -4.64 -15.80
C LEU A 147 -0.47 -5.47 -15.29
N HIS A 148 -0.74 -6.55 -14.56
CA HIS A 148 0.25 -7.49 -13.99
C HIS A 148 1.39 -6.84 -13.16
N LYS A 149 1.12 -5.68 -12.55
CA LYS A 149 2.05 -5.03 -11.62
C LYS A 149 1.50 -5.06 -10.20
N PHE A 150 2.12 -5.90 -9.37
CA PHE A 150 1.58 -6.24 -8.06
C PHE A 150 2.06 -5.31 -6.95
N ASP A 151 3.10 -4.51 -7.12
CA ASP A 151 3.54 -3.59 -6.07
C ASP A 151 2.61 -2.37 -5.97
N PRO A 152 2.04 -2.10 -4.78
CA PRO A 152 1.14 -0.97 -4.61
C PRO A 152 1.97 0.33 -4.59
N GLU A 153 1.86 1.13 -5.64
CA GLU A 153 2.40 2.48 -5.63
C GLU A 153 1.66 3.38 -4.64
N GLN A 154 2.37 4.35 -4.06
CA GLN A 154 1.80 5.30 -3.10
C GLN A 154 0.59 6.07 -3.63
N LYS A 155 0.54 6.30 -4.96
CA LYS A 155 -0.57 6.98 -5.62
C LYS A 155 -1.91 6.26 -5.39
N PHE A 156 -1.88 4.96 -5.10
CA PHE A 156 -3.08 4.18 -4.85
C PHE A 156 -3.60 4.35 -3.42
N CYS A 157 -2.74 4.62 -2.43
CA CYS A 157 -3.18 4.86 -1.06
C CYS A 157 -4.15 6.06 -0.98
N VAL A 158 -3.92 7.10 -1.79
CA VAL A 158 -4.74 8.32 -1.79
C VAL A 158 -6.06 8.18 -2.54
N ASN A 159 -6.30 7.06 -3.23
CA ASN A 159 -7.60 6.76 -3.82
C ASN A 159 -8.67 6.62 -2.73
N CYS A 160 -8.29 6.12 -1.55
CA CYS A 160 -9.17 6.04 -0.38
C CYS A 160 -8.78 7.06 0.71
N HIS A 161 -7.47 7.28 0.96
CA HIS A 161 -7.00 8.24 1.96
C HIS A 161 -6.86 9.66 1.40
N ALA A 162 -7.98 10.25 0.95
CA ALA A 162 -8.00 11.54 0.25
C ALA A 162 -7.36 12.70 1.03
N HIS A 163 -7.43 12.69 2.36
CA HIS A 163 -6.82 13.72 3.21
C HIS A 163 -5.29 13.81 3.03
N ALA A 164 -4.63 12.71 2.65
CA ALA A 164 -3.19 12.66 2.41
C ALA A 164 -2.78 13.15 1.00
N LYS A 165 -3.74 13.33 0.08
CA LYS A 165 -3.47 13.71 -1.33
C LYS A 165 -2.71 15.04 -1.44
N THR A 166 -2.93 15.96 -0.50
CA THR A 166 -2.30 17.29 -0.48
C THR A 166 -0.79 17.26 -0.16
N LEU A 167 -0.25 16.11 0.25
CA LEU A 167 1.15 15.94 0.65
C LEU A 167 2.04 15.36 -0.43
N LEU A 168 1.48 14.60 -1.37
CA LEU A 168 2.22 13.94 -2.46
C LEU A 168 3.15 14.90 -3.23
N PRO A 169 2.72 16.13 -3.60
CA PRO A 169 3.62 17.07 -4.27
C PRO A 169 4.57 17.84 -3.34
N LYS A 170 4.38 17.78 -2.02
CA LYS A 170 5.09 18.62 -1.03
C LYS A 170 6.15 17.90 -0.23
N LYS A 171 6.23 16.58 -0.32
CA LYS A 171 7.29 15.79 0.33
C LYS A 171 8.40 15.52 -0.68
N GLN A 172 9.63 15.82 -0.28
CA GLN A 172 10.89 15.68 -1.02
C GLN A 172 11.21 14.20 -1.36
N GLY A 173 10.35 13.52 -2.12
CA GLY A 173 10.52 12.11 -2.48
C GLY A 173 10.22 11.09 -1.36
N MET A 174 9.57 11.51 -0.26
CA MET A 174 9.20 10.56 0.81
C MET A 174 7.97 9.73 0.46
N THR A 175 7.98 8.46 0.89
CA THR A 175 6.89 7.51 0.69
C THR A 175 5.94 7.43 1.89
N CYS A 176 4.68 7.06 1.66
CA CYS A 176 3.74 6.75 2.75
C CYS A 176 4.33 5.69 3.70
N THR A 177 4.93 4.64 3.13
CA THR A 177 5.46 3.49 3.87
C THR A 177 6.73 3.79 4.66
N GLN A 178 7.40 4.90 4.39
CA GLN A 178 8.50 5.37 5.22
C GLN A 178 8.03 5.80 6.61
N CYS A 179 6.78 6.22 6.78
CA CYS A 179 6.20 6.53 8.09
C CYS A 179 5.17 5.49 8.56
N HIS A 180 4.35 4.99 7.64
CA HIS A 180 3.27 4.04 7.90
C HIS A 180 3.75 2.62 7.60
N ASP A 181 3.98 1.81 8.63
CA ASP A 181 4.35 0.41 8.39
C ASP A 181 3.10 -0.43 8.10
N PHE A 182 2.94 -0.80 6.83
CA PHE A 182 1.85 -1.66 6.37
C PHE A 182 2.11 -3.14 6.72
N GLY A 183 3.33 -3.52 7.05
CA GLY A 183 3.73 -4.85 7.52
C GLY A 183 3.39 -5.06 8.99
N THR A 184 4.39 -5.43 9.79
CA THR A 184 4.21 -5.84 11.20
C THR A 184 4.22 -4.67 12.19
N GLY A 185 4.77 -3.52 11.78
CA GLY A 185 4.94 -2.35 12.64
C GLY A 185 3.63 -1.60 12.92
N LYS A 186 3.73 -0.29 13.14
CA LYS A 186 2.58 0.56 13.42
C LYS A 186 2.14 1.27 12.16
N LEU A 187 0.85 1.14 11.84
CA LEU A 187 0.23 1.89 10.77
C LEU A 187 0.21 3.38 11.09
N ILE A 188 -0.09 3.80 12.32
CA ILE A 188 0.04 5.20 12.73
C ILE A 188 1.39 5.34 13.44
N PRO A 189 2.31 6.18 12.95
CA PRO A 189 3.63 6.35 13.53
C PRO A 189 3.53 6.91 14.95
N ASP A 190 4.39 6.42 15.83
CA ASP A 190 4.65 7.03 17.13
C ASP A 190 5.88 7.93 17.07
N ASP A 191 6.20 8.58 18.20
CA ASP A 191 7.31 9.53 18.28
C ASP A 191 8.66 8.89 17.91
N LYS A 192 8.83 7.58 18.15
CA LYS A 192 10.07 6.88 17.78
C LYS A 192 10.30 6.92 16.29
N LYS A 193 9.23 6.76 15.50
CA LYS A 193 9.31 6.84 14.04
C LYS A 193 9.72 8.22 13.55
N CYS A 194 9.37 9.28 14.27
CA CYS A 194 9.82 10.63 13.97
C CYS A 194 11.33 10.79 14.20
N PHE A 195 11.87 10.18 15.26
CA PHE A 195 13.29 10.27 15.61
C PHE A 195 14.22 9.57 14.62
N GLU A 196 13.73 8.65 13.78
CA GLU A 196 14.54 8.04 12.70
C GLU A 196 15.05 9.08 11.67
N CYS A 197 14.43 10.25 11.59
CA CYS A 197 14.92 11.36 10.77
C CYS A 197 15.16 12.64 11.59
N HIS A 198 14.46 12.79 12.73
CA HIS A 198 14.60 13.92 13.66
C HIS A 198 15.40 13.52 14.90
N GLU A 199 16.56 12.93 14.71
CA GLU A 199 17.43 12.44 15.80
C GLU A 199 17.79 13.56 16.79
N ASP A 200 17.97 14.79 16.28
CA ASP A 200 18.27 15.99 17.06
C ASP A 200 17.14 16.41 18.02
N LYS A 201 15.94 15.88 17.81
CA LYS A 201 14.77 16.09 18.69
C LYS A 201 14.58 14.96 19.70
N MET A 202 15.38 13.91 19.63
CA MET A 202 15.27 12.80 20.58
C MET A 202 15.59 13.31 21.99
N PRO A 203 14.72 13.07 22.99
CA PRO A 203 15.00 13.50 24.34
C PRO A 203 16.24 12.77 24.87
N SER A 204 17.34 13.50 25.01
CA SER A 204 18.58 12.98 25.60
C SER A 204 18.31 12.42 26.98
N ALA A 205 18.75 11.19 27.23
CA ALA A 205 18.53 10.42 28.46
C ALA A 205 19.15 11.09 29.70
N ARG A 206 18.47 12.11 30.26
CA ARG A 206 18.69 12.67 31.60
C ARG A 206 17.35 13.09 32.22
N PRO A 207 17.22 13.03 33.55
CA PRO A 207 16.03 12.49 34.22
C PRO A 207 14.78 13.36 34.08
N ALA A 208 13.64 12.71 34.34
CA ALA A 208 12.23 13.08 34.20
C ALA A 208 11.75 14.43 34.79
N THR A 209 12.64 15.39 35.04
CA THR A 209 12.34 16.70 35.63
C THR A 209 12.53 17.88 34.67
N ALA A 210 13.25 17.73 33.54
CA ALA A 210 13.62 18.87 32.70
C ALA A 210 12.75 19.12 31.44
N SER A 211 11.96 18.14 30.98
CA SER A 211 11.07 18.33 29.83
C SER A 211 9.68 17.74 30.09
N LYS A 212 9.01 18.25 31.13
CA LYS A 212 7.56 18.08 31.32
C LYS A 212 6.74 18.94 30.36
N ALA A 213 7.29 19.33 29.21
CA ALA A 213 6.63 20.27 28.30
C ALA A 213 5.22 19.80 27.96
N HIS A 214 5.03 18.52 27.64
CA HIS A 214 3.71 17.98 27.33
C HIS A 214 3.60 16.46 27.54
N HIS A 215 4.46 15.80 28.34
CA HIS A 215 4.30 14.36 28.62
C HIS A 215 2.95 14.15 29.33
N PRO A 216 1.95 13.48 28.70
CA PRO A 216 2.13 12.31 27.84
C PRO A 216 1.79 12.47 26.34
N PHE A 217 1.60 13.68 25.82
CA PHE A 217 1.26 13.94 24.42
C PHE A 217 2.43 13.65 23.46
N GLY A 218 2.15 12.91 22.39
CA GLY A 218 3.11 12.64 21.31
C GLY A 218 3.27 13.81 20.34
N CYS A 219 4.30 13.78 19.49
CA CYS A 219 4.66 14.82 18.53
C CYS A 219 3.48 15.18 17.62
N ASN A 220 2.71 14.18 17.20
CA ASN A 220 1.55 14.31 16.30
C ASN A 220 0.37 15.10 16.88
N THR A 221 0.35 15.34 18.20
CA THR A 221 -0.66 16.16 18.86
C THR A 221 -0.59 17.61 18.36
N CYS A 222 0.63 18.12 18.20
CA CYS A 222 0.88 19.48 17.70
C CYS A 222 1.31 19.47 16.23
N HIS A 223 2.11 18.48 15.81
CA HIS A 223 2.61 18.37 14.44
C HIS A 223 1.71 17.49 13.57
N GLN A 224 0.77 18.12 12.87
CA GLN A 224 -0.10 17.41 11.91
C GLN A 224 0.60 17.23 10.57
N THR A 225 1.32 16.12 10.40
CA THR A 225 2.09 15.81 9.17
C THR A 225 1.24 15.80 7.91
N HIS A 226 -0.07 15.49 8.02
CA HIS A 226 -1.00 15.50 6.89
C HIS A 226 -1.72 16.84 6.66
N ASN A 227 -1.57 17.78 7.59
CA ASN A 227 -2.15 19.12 7.49
C ASN A 227 -1.23 20.16 8.14
N PRO A 228 -0.09 20.49 7.51
CA PRO A 228 0.89 21.40 8.09
C PRO A 228 0.40 22.85 8.20
N LYS A 229 -0.76 23.18 7.61
CA LYS A 229 -1.37 24.52 7.66
C LYS A 229 -2.02 24.84 9.01
N LYS A 230 -2.23 23.84 9.90
CA LYS A 230 -2.65 24.13 11.28
C LYS A 230 -1.46 24.79 11.99
N VAL A 231 -1.49 26.12 12.07
CA VAL A 231 -0.42 26.91 12.68
C VAL A 231 -0.36 26.56 14.17
N ILE A 232 0.80 26.07 14.62
CA ILE A 232 1.03 25.66 16.03
C ILE A 232 0.60 26.77 17.03
N ASP A 233 0.61 28.03 16.61
CA ASP A 233 0.31 29.21 17.44
C ASP A 233 -1.16 29.27 17.86
N GLU A 234 -2.08 28.77 17.03
CA GLU A 234 -3.51 28.74 17.36
C GLU A 234 -3.89 27.50 18.16
N SER A 235 -3.11 26.42 18.06
CA SER A 235 -3.39 25.16 18.77
C SER A 235 -3.21 25.24 20.29
N CYS A 236 -2.46 26.25 20.78
CA CYS A 236 -2.15 26.38 22.20
C CYS A 236 -3.41 26.53 23.05
N VAL A 237 -4.40 27.31 22.58
CA VAL A 237 -5.63 27.59 23.33
C VAL A 237 -6.64 26.45 23.31
N GLU A 238 -6.47 25.45 22.43
CA GLU A 238 -7.33 24.25 22.41
C GLU A 238 -7.22 23.49 23.74
N CYS A 239 -6.01 23.40 24.29
CA CYS A 239 -5.75 22.83 25.61
C CYS A 239 -5.60 23.90 26.71
N HIS A 240 -5.02 25.06 26.41
CA HIS A 240 -4.82 26.16 27.36
C HIS A 240 -5.92 27.22 27.33
N GLN A 241 -7.18 26.79 27.35
CA GLN A 241 -8.36 27.68 27.23
C GLN A 241 -8.37 28.82 28.26
N GLY A 242 -7.87 28.56 29.48
CA GLY A 242 -7.77 29.56 30.55
C GLY A 242 -6.59 30.54 30.44
N ALA A 243 -5.60 30.29 29.57
CA ALA A 243 -4.40 31.13 29.50
C ALA A 243 -4.71 32.56 29.06
N MET A 244 -5.69 32.72 28.17
CA MET A 244 -6.12 34.03 27.64
C MET A 244 -6.70 34.96 28.71
N LYS A 245 -7.10 34.44 29.88
CA LYS A 245 -7.69 35.22 30.98
C LYS A 245 -6.70 35.48 32.12
N ARG A 246 -5.48 34.95 32.06
CA ARG A 246 -4.50 35.02 33.15
C ARG A 246 -3.42 36.07 32.91
N GLY A 247 -3.06 36.78 33.98
CA GLY A 247 -1.96 37.74 33.99
C GLY A 247 -2.14 38.84 32.94
N LYS A 248 -1.09 39.09 32.16
CA LYS A 248 -1.09 40.14 31.12
C LYS A 248 -1.26 39.59 29.70
N HIS A 249 -1.64 38.31 29.53
CA HIS A 249 -1.93 37.74 28.21
C HIS A 249 -3.00 38.50 27.42
N PRO A 250 -4.13 38.98 28.00
CA PRO A 250 -5.11 39.75 27.24
C PRO A 250 -4.50 40.97 26.54
N VAL A 251 -3.66 41.73 27.24
CA VAL A 251 -3.04 42.94 26.69
C VAL A 251 -2.05 42.57 25.58
N HIS A 252 -1.16 41.60 25.84
CA HIS A 252 -0.12 41.25 24.87
C HIS A 252 -0.67 40.56 23.62
N LEU A 253 -1.69 39.71 23.77
CA LEU A 253 -2.23 38.93 22.65
C LEU A 253 -3.37 39.67 21.93
N LYS A 254 -4.31 40.32 22.66
CA LYS A 254 -5.44 41.02 22.03
C LYS A 254 -5.14 42.45 21.64
N THR A 255 -4.46 43.21 22.51
CA THR A 255 -4.22 44.65 22.26
C THR A 255 -2.98 44.86 21.40
N LEU A 256 -1.90 44.11 21.67
CA LEU A 256 -0.63 44.27 20.95
C LEU A 256 -0.45 43.28 19.79
N GLY A 257 -1.35 42.32 19.62
CA GLY A 257 -1.30 41.35 18.51
C GLY A 257 -0.14 40.35 18.56
N ASN A 258 0.52 40.19 19.71
CA ASN A 258 1.57 39.17 19.85
C ASN A 258 0.96 37.76 19.78
N SER A 259 1.76 36.78 19.34
CA SER A 259 1.40 35.36 19.44
C SER A 259 2.00 34.70 20.68
N CYS A 260 1.51 33.50 21.04
CA CYS A 260 2.05 32.72 22.16
C CYS A 260 3.56 32.48 22.03
N LYS A 261 4.05 32.24 20.80
CA LYS A 261 5.48 31.99 20.51
C LYS A 261 6.38 33.21 20.67
N THR A 262 5.81 34.41 20.76
CA THR A 262 6.58 35.64 21.05
C THR A 262 7.35 35.51 22.35
N CYS A 263 6.73 34.87 23.35
CA CYS A 263 7.32 34.66 24.66
C CYS A 263 7.65 33.19 24.93
N HIS A 264 6.76 32.27 24.55
CA HIS A 264 6.91 30.84 24.78
C HIS A 264 7.73 30.18 23.68
N THR A 265 8.53 29.19 24.03
CA THR A 265 9.20 28.35 23.03
C THR A 265 8.54 27.00 22.99
N PRO A 266 8.11 26.53 21.78
CA PRO A 266 7.65 25.16 21.62
C PRO A 266 8.65 24.18 22.22
N HIS A 267 8.15 23.11 22.85
CA HIS A 267 8.96 22.13 23.60
C HIS A 267 9.57 22.65 24.93
N GLN A 268 9.23 23.85 25.39
CA GLN A 268 9.59 24.36 26.73
C GLN A 268 8.32 24.72 27.53
N TRP A 269 8.05 23.99 28.62
CA TRP A 269 6.85 24.20 29.47
C TRP A 269 6.75 25.62 30.04
N ARG A 270 7.89 26.15 30.54
CA ARG A 270 7.95 27.42 31.23
C ARG A 270 9.01 28.31 30.62
N ILE A 271 8.65 29.57 30.43
CA ILE A 271 9.63 30.62 30.19
C ILE A 271 10.49 30.78 31.45
N THR A 272 11.80 30.70 31.31
CA THR A 272 12.70 30.94 32.44
C THR A 272 12.69 32.41 32.82
N ARG A 273 12.92 32.74 34.09
CA ARG A 273 12.96 34.14 34.56
C ARG A 273 13.99 34.99 33.79
N LYS A 274 15.15 34.41 33.47
CA LYS A 274 16.19 35.07 32.66
C LYS A 274 15.66 35.40 31.26
N ARG A 275 14.99 34.44 30.63
CA ARG A 275 14.41 34.60 29.29
C ARG A 275 13.29 35.62 29.26
N SER A 276 12.37 35.57 30.24
CA SER A 276 11.27 36.54 30.33
C SER A 276 11.79 37.96 30.50
N LEU A 277 12.75 38.20 31.41
CA LEU A 277 13.35 39.51 31.60
C LEU A 277 13.99 40.06 30.32
N ASN A 278 14.70 39.22 29.57
CA ASN A 278 15.32 39.62 28.32
C ASN A 278 14.29 40.00 27.25
N LEU A 279 13.20 39.22 27.12
CA LEU A 279 12.12 39.51 26.17
C LEU A 279 11.34 40.77 26.55
N CYS A 280 10.98 40.94 27.83
CA CYS A 280 10.27 42.12 28.29
C CYS A 280 11.05 43.42 28.03
N LYS A 281 12.37 43.41 28.23
CA LYS A 281 13.23 44.57 27.99
C LYS A 281 13.28 45.02 26.52
N GLN A 282 12.92 44.17 25.56
CA GLN A 282 12.93 44.55 24.15
C GLN A 282 11.94 45.69 23.87
N CYS A 283 10.79 45.66 24.56
CA CYS A 283 9.73 46.66 24.43
C CYS A 283 9.60 47.57 25.66
N HIS A 284 9.86 47.08 26.87
CA HIS A 284 9.80 47.85 28.12
C HIS A 284 11.18 48.39 28.53
N ARG A 285 11.79 49.22 27.68
CA ARG A 285 13.13 49.79 27.92
C ARG A 285 13.15 50.84 29.03
N SER A 286 12.05 51.58 29.18
CA SER A 286 11.98 52.80 30.02
C SER A 286 11.23 52.61 31.34
N TYR A 287 10.64 51.43 31.59
CA TYR A 287 9.84 51.15 32.79
C TYR A 287 10.48 50.07 33.66
N SER A 288 10.43 50.25 34.99
CA SER A 288 10.95 49.28 35.95
C SER A 288 10.09 48.00 35.97
N LEU A 289 10.69 46.88 35.56
CA LEU A 289 10.05 45.56 35.56
C LEU A 289 9.88 44.96 36.98
N LYS A 290 10.36 45.63 38.04
CA LYS A 290 10.30 45.12 39.44
C LYS A 290 8.85 44.90 39.93
N ALA A 291 7.88 45.67 39.44
CA ALA A 291 6.47 45.48 39.79
C ALA A 291 5.86 44.19 39.20
N PHE A 292 6.42 43.64 38.12
CA PHE A 292 5.88 42.49 37.41
C PHE A 292 6.46 41.14 37.86
N SER A 293 7.47 41.13 38.75
CA SER A 293 8.14 39.90 39.20
C SER A 293 7.61 39.33 40.51
N ARG A 294 6.47 39.83 41.03
CA ARG A 294 5.89 39.45 42.34
C ARG A 294 4.56 38.71 42.28
N SER A 295 4.11 38.27 41.10
CA SER A 295 2.90 37.43 40.93
C SER A 295 3.25 36.06 40.38
#